data_AF-A0A7K4FSB9-F1
#
_entry.id   AF-A0A7K4FSB9-F1
#
_cell.length_a   1.000
_cell.length_b   1.000
_cell.length_c   1.000
_cell.angle_alpha   90.00
_cell.angle_beta   90.00
_cell.angle_gamma   90.00
#
_symmetry.space_group_name_H-M   'P 1'
#
loop_
_entity.id
_entity.type
_entity.pdbx_description
1 polymer ?
#
loop_
_entity_poly.entity_id
_entity_poly.type
_entity_poly.pdbx_seq_one_letter_code
_entity_poly.pdbx_strand_id
1 'polypeptide(L)'
;MTAGTEKCNTIIIEYDCDGNCSRITKQIKNILGQEYQNNNIYLLGIEFEIEEWICDSLKIKYSAKRRPAKALNDFEKEHAGKYRKDKLPSYSSKMDYNRLSKNKSFQAFLRLMEK
;
A
#
# COMPACT_ATOMS: atom_id res chain seq x y z
N MET A 1 -13.08 34.40 -9.76
CA MET A 1 -12.65 33.07 -9.30
C MET A 1 -11.92 32.38 -10.44
N THR A 2 -10.60 32.44 -10.46
CA THR A 2 -9.79 31.64 -11.39
C THR A 2 -9.66 30.24 -10.79
N ALA A 3 -10.29 29.25 -11.43
CA ALA A 3 -10.01 27.85 -11.13
C ALA A 3 -8.52 27.63 -11.42
N GLY A 4 -7.73 27.34 -10.38
CA GLY A 4 -6.35 26.94 -10.57
C GLY A 4 -6.35 25.64 -11.35
N THR A 5 -5.82 25.65 -12.57
CA THR A 5 -5.49 24.42 -13.28
C THR A 5 -4.25 23.85 -12.62
N GLU A 6 -4.43 23.12 -11.53
CA GLU A 6 -3.32 22.35 -10.96
C GLU A 6 -2.90 21.31 -12.00
N LYS A 7 -1.71 21.52 -12.57
CA LYS A 7 -1.11 20.60 -13.50
C LYS A 7 -0.63 19.39 -12.71
N CYS A 8 -1.46 18.35 -12.66
CA CYS A 8 -1.06 17.07 -12.13
C CYS A 8 0.00 16.45 -13.06
N ASN A 9 1.26 16.53 -12.64
CA ASN A 9 2.38 16.03 -13.45
C ASN A 9 2.62 14.52 -13.27
N THR A 10 2.04 13.91 -12.23
CA THR A 10 2.31 12.52 -11.84
C THR A 10 1.05 11.87 -11.25
N ILE A 11 0.70 10.68 -11.73
CA ILE A 11 -0.40 9.87 -11.21
C ILE A 11 0.19 8.60 -10.61
N ILE A 12 -0.14 8.29 -9.35
CA ILE A 12 0.21 7.02 -8.71
C ILE A 12 -1.07 6.21 -8.52
N ILE A 13 -1.07 4.97 -9.02
CA ILE A 13 -2.16 4.02 -8.83
C ILE A 13 -1.68 2.94 -7.87
N GLU A 14 -2.23 2.94 -6.67
CA GLU A 14 -2.07 1.90 -5.67
C GLU A 14 -3.13 0.80 -5.87
N TYR A 15 -2.74 -0.47 -5.73
CA TYR A 15 -3.67 -1.60 -5.87
C TYR A 15 -3.25 -2.82 -5.03
N ASP A 16 -4.26 -3.56 -4.59
CA ASP A 16 -4.12 -4.89 -3.95
C ASP A 16 -3.80 -5.95 -5.02
N CYS A 17 -2.71 -6.68 -4.80
CA CYS A 17 -2.26 -7.76 -5.68
C CYS A 17 -2.90 -9.13 -5.39
N ASP A 18 -3.51 -9.31 -4.22
CA ASP A 18 -3.99 -10.59 -3.67
C ASP A 18 -2.94 -11.71 -3.82
N GLY A 19 -1.67 -11.39 -3.51
CA GLY A 19 -0.53 -12.29 -3.62
C GLY A 19 0.03 -12.50 -5.04
N ASN A 20 -0.50 -11.84 -6.08
CA ASN A 20 0.00 -11.97 -7.44
C ASN A 20 0.10 -10.63 -8.18
N CYS A 21 1.10 -9.83 -7.82
CA CYS A 21 1.29 -8.51 -8.40
C CYS A 21 1.56 -8.54 -9.91
N SER A 22 2.26 -9.56 -10.43
CA SER A 22 2.55 -9.65 -11.87
C SER A 22 1.27 -9.70 -12.71
N ARG A 23 0.32 -10.57 -12.32
CA ARG A 23 -0.96 -10.72 -13.01
C ARG A 23 -1.77 -9.43 -12.98
N ILE A 24 -1.95 -8.83 -11.79
CA ILE A 24 -2.77 -7.62 -11.63
C ILE A 24 -2.13 -6.42 -12.34
N THR A 25 -0.80 -6.26 -12.24
CA THR A 25 -0.07 -5.19 -12.95
C THR A 25 -0.29 -5.28 -14.46
N LYS A 26 -0.26 -6.49 -15.04
CA LYS A 26 -0.54 -6.68 -16.47
C LYS A 26 -1.98 -6.29 -16.82
N GLN A 27 -2.95 -6.65 -15.98
CA GLN A 27 -4.35 -6.27 -16.18
C GLN A 27 -4.54 -4.75 -16.15
N ILE A 28 -3.96 -4.06 -15.16
CA ILE A 28 -4.02 -2.59 -15.05
C ILE A 28 -3.38 -1.93 -16.28
N LYS A 29 -2.19 -2.37 -16.69
CA LYS A 29 -1.53 -1.85 -17.89
C LYS A 29 -2.37 -2.03 -19.16
N ASN A 30 -3.04 -3.18 -19.30
CA ASN A 30 -3.93 -3.43 -20.43
C ASN A 30 -5.16 -2.51 -20.41
N ILE A 31 -5.74 -2.22 -19.24
CA ILE A 31 -6.87 -1.29 -19.09
C ILE A 31 -6.46 0.13 -19.44
N LEU A 32 -5.30 0.57 -18.95
CA LEU A 32 -4.77 1.92 -19.22
C LEU A 32 -4.33 2.08 -20.69
N GLY A 33 -3.89 1.00 -21.34
CA GLY A 33 -3.49 1.01 -22.74
C GLY A 33 -2.41 2.06 -23.04
N GLN A 34 -2.69 2.95 -23.99
CA GLN A 34 -1.77 4.02 -24.38
C GLN A 34 -1.59 5.09 -23.30
N GLU A 35 -2.57 5.31 -22.42
CA GLU A 35 -2.47 6.31 -21.34
C GLU A 35 -1.32 6.00 -20.39
N TYR A 36 -1.05 4.72 -20.12
CA TYR A 36 0.09 4.30 -19.30
C TYR A 36 1.45 4.63 -19.95
N GLN A 37 1.52 4.64 -21.29
CA GLN A 37 2.76 4.90 -22.02
C GLN A 37 3.00 6.40 -22.22
N ASN A 38 1.93 7.18 -22.37
CA ASN A 38 1.99 8.58 -22.77
C ASN A 38 1.98 9.56 -21.58
N ASN A 39 1.67 9.07 -20.38
CA ASN A 39 1.61 9.88 -19.16
C ASN A 39 2.56 9.38 -18.09
N ASN A 40 2.85 10.24 -17.11
CA ASN A 40 3.60 9.88 -15.90
C ASN A 40 2.71 9.11 -14.92
N ILE A 41 2.31 7.89 -15.31
CA ILE A 41 1.53 6.96 -14.47
C ILE A 41 2.47 5.94 -13.85
N TYR A 42 2.47 5.88 -12.53
CA TYR A 42 3.20 4.89 -11.76
C TYR A 42 2.25 3.91 -11.07
N LEU A 43 2.65 2.64 -11.07
CA LEU A 43 1.88 1.55 -10.48
C LEU A 43 2.56 1.08 -9.20
N LEU A 44 1.82 1.08 -8.09
CA LEU A 44 2.26 0.59 -6.79
C LEU A 44 1.39 -0.59 -6.38
N GLY A 45 1.90 -1.81 -6.62
CA GLY A 45 1.25 -3.02 -6.14
C GLY A 45 1.61 -3.30 -4.68
N ILE A 46 0.61 -3.50 -3.83
CA ILE A 46 0.74 -4.02 -2.47
C ILE A 46 0.44 -5.51 -2.51
N GLU A 47 1.35 -6.35 -1.99
CA GLU A 47 1.24 -7.80 -2.14
C GLU A 47 -0.04 -8.34 -1.49
N PHE A 48 -0.40 -7.83 -0.31
CA PHE A 48 -1.67 -8.13 0.36
C PHE A 48 -2.50 -6.87 0.62
N GLU A 49 -2.08 -6.04 1.57
CA GLU A 49 -2.85 -4.86 2.00
C GLU A 49 -1.96 -3.95 2.83
N ILE A 50 -2.35 -2.69 3.00
CA ILE A 50 -1.54 -1.68 3.71
C ILE A 50 -1.23 -2.09 5.16
N GLU A 51 -2.08 -2.94 5.76
CA GLU A 51 -1.85 -3.53 7.07
C GLU A 51 -0.55 -4.36 7.14
N GLU A 52 0.02 -4.80 6.01
CA GLU A 52 1.33 -5.47 5.98
C GLU A 52 2.44 -4.56 6.52
N TRP A 53 2.40 -3.27 6.18
CA TRP A 53 3.37 -2.29 6.68
C TRP A 53 3.22 -2.09 8.19
N ILE A 54 1.98 -2.06 8.68
CA ILE A 54 1.69 -1.97 10.11
C ILE A 54 2.21 -3.22 10.82
N CYS A 55 1.94 -4.41 10.27
CA CYS A 55 2.38 -5.66 10.83
C CYS A 55 3.91 -5.75 10.90
N ASP A 56 4.61 -5.38 9.82
CA ASP A 56 6.08 -5.37 9.77
C ASP A 56 6.68 -4.39 10.80
N SER A 57 6.07 -3.22 10.95
CA SER A 57 6.48 -2.21 11.94
C SER A 57 6.32 -2.73 13.37
N LEU A 58 5.18 -3.38 13.65
CA LEU A 58 4.84 -3.92 14.98
C LEU A 58 5.39 -5.33 15.24
N LYS A 59 6.16 -5.91 14.30
CA LYS A 59 6.66 -7.31 14.35
C LYS A 59 5.54 -8.36 14.45
N ILE A 60 4.36 -8.07 13.94
CA ILE A 60 3.23 -9.00 13.89
C ILE A 60 3.45 -9.95 12.72
N LYS A 61 3.50 -11.25 13.00
CA LYS A 61 3.65 -12.28 11.96
C LYS A 61 2.33 -12.48 11.21
N TYR A 62 2.40 -12.47 9.87
CA TYR A 62 1.30 -12.79 8.96
C TYR A 62 1.73 -13.83 7.93
N SER A 63 0.76 -14.38 7.20
CA SER A 63 0.99 -15.33 6.10
C SER A 63 -0.21 -15.33 5.15
N ALA A 64 -0.14 -16.04 4.03
CA ALA A 64 -1.29 -16.21 3.13
C ALA A 64 -2.55 -16.76 3.84
N LYS A 65 -2.39 -17.62 4.87
CA LYS A 65 -3.49 -18.17 5.68
C LYS A 65 -3.97 -17.21 6.78
N ARG A 66 -3.09 -16.32 7.24
CA ARG A 66 -3.36 -15.30 8.27
C ARG A 66 -2.95 -13.95 7.69
N ARG A 67 -3.79 -13.42 6.79
CA ARG A 67 -3.55 -12.15 6.09
C ARG A 67 -3.30 -10.99 7.07
N PRO A 68 -2.58 -9.93 6.66
CA PRO A 68 -2.22 -8.83 7.55
C PRO A 68 -3.39 -8.24 8.36
N ALA A 69 -4.55 -7.97 7.77
CA ALA A 69 -5.72 -7.45 8.50
C ALA A 69 -6.25 -8.43 9.56
N LYS A 70 -6.21 -9.74 9.28
CA LYS A 70 -6.53 -10.75 10.30
C LYS A 70 -5.48 -10.73 11.40
N ALA A 71 -4.20 -10.67 11.04
CA ALA A 71 -3.12 -10.66 12.01
C ALA A 71 -3.14 -9.43 12.92
N LEU A 72 -3.41 -8.25 12.35
CA LEU A 72 -3.59 -6.99 13.05
C LEU A 72 -4.84 -7.01 13.92
N ASN A 73 -5.96 -7.56 13.43
CA ASN A 73 -7.16 -7.72 14.24
C ASN A 73 -6.94 -8.61 15.46
N ASP A 74 -6.23 -9.73 15.29
CA ASP A 74 -5.95 -10.65 16.40
C ASP A 74 -5.04 -9.95 17.43
N PHE A 75 -4.02 -9.20 16.98
CA PHE A 75 -3.20 -8.37 17.84
C PHE A 75 -4.01 -7.30 18.60
N GLU A 76 -4.87 -6.55 17.91
CA GLU A 76 -5.68 -5.50 18.54
C GLU A 76 -6.66 -6.07 19.57
N LYS A 77 -7.26 -7.24 19.32
CA LYS A 77 -8.17 -7.89 20.28
C LYS A 77 -7.50 -8.16 21.62
N GLU A 78 -6.20 -8.41 21.64
CA GLU A 78 -5.41 -8.62 22.86
C GLU A 78 -5.07 -7.32 23.60
N HIS A 79 -5.17 -6.15 22.95
CA HIS A 79 -4.66 -4.87 23.47
C HIS A 79 -5.72 -3.77 23.64
N ALA A 80 -6.59 -3.58 22.64
CA ALA A 80 -7.49 -2.42 22.54
C ALA A 80 -8.86 -2.76 21.94
N GLY A 81 -9.14 -4.04 21.68
CA GLY A 81 -10.41 -4.52 21.13
C GLY A 81 -10.36 -4.76 19.62
N LYS A 82 -11.52 -4.82 18.96
CA LYS A 82 -11.60 -5.18 17.53
C LYS A 82 -10.90 -4.13 16.65
N TYR A 83 -10.13 -4.60 15.66
CA TYR A 83 -9.60 -3.75 14.60
C TYR A 83 -10.72 -3.30 13.65
N ARG A 84 -10.61 -2.07 13.17
CA ARG A 84 -11.48 -1.48 12.17
C ARG A 84 -10.63 -0.60 11.23
N LYS A 85 -10.95 -0.57 9.95
CA LYS A 85 -10.16 0.15 8.93
C LYS A 85 -10.12 1.66 9.15
N ASP A 86 -11.12 2.24 9.83
CA ASP A 86 -11.11 3.64 10.24
C ASP A 86 -9.97 3.97 11.22
N LYS A 87 -9.36 2.97 11.86
CA LYS A 87 -8.18 3.14 12.72
C LYS A 87 -6.87 3.23 11.96
N LEU A 88 -6.82 2.96 10.65
CA LEU A 88 -5.57 3.00 9.86
C LEU A 88 -4.72 4.26 10.10
N PRO A 89 -5.30 5.49 10.11
CA PRO A 89 -4.52 6.70 10.38
C PRO A 89 -3.80 6.71 11.75
N SER A 90 -4.37 6.03 12.76
CA SER A 90 -3.78 5.96 14.11
C SER A 90 -2.50 5.13 14.19
N TYR A 91 -2.18 4.33 13.16
CA TYR A 91 -0.93 3.58 13.08
C TYR A 91 0.22 4.39 12.48
N SER A 92 -0.03 5.57 11.92
CA SER A 92 1.01 6.43 11.33
C SER A 92 2.16 6.70 12.30
N SER A 93 1.84 6.99 13.57
CA SER A 93 2.84 7.22 14.63
C SER A 93 3.53 5.94 15.14
N LYS A 94 3.07 4.77 14.71
CA LYS A 94 3.60 3.44 15.08
C LYS A 94 4.43 2.82 13.96
N MET A 95 4.60 3.51 12.84
CA MET A 95 5.38 3.03 11.70
C MET A 95 6.86 3.05 12.04
N ASP A 96 7.54 1.91 11.84
CA ASP A 96 8.98 1.78 12.02
C ASP A 96 9.65 1.75 10.64
N TYR A 97 10.07 2.92 10.15
CA TYR A 97 10.68 3.08 8.84
C TYR A 97 11.96 2.25 8.64
N ASN A 98 12.71 2.00 9.72
CA ASN A 98 13.90 1.15 9.64
C ASN A 98 13.52 -0.30 9.32
N ARG A 99 12.38 -0.78 9.82
CA ARG A 99 11.86 -2.11 9.47
C ARG A 99 11.26 -2.13 8.07
N LEU A 100 10.40 -1.15 7.78
CA LEU A 100 9.70 -1.04 6.50
C LEU A 100 10.66 -0.88 5.32
N SER A 101 11.85 -0.32 5.54
CA SER A 101 12.90 -0.25 4.52
C SER A 101 13.27 -1.62 3.92
N LYS A 102 12.91 -2.74 4.58
CA LYS A 102 13.11 -4.11 4.08
C LYS A 102 11.89 -4.69 3.35
N ASN A 103 10.72 -4.06 3.48
CA ASN A 103 9.49 -4.46 2.81
C ASN A 103 9.52 -3.97 1.35
N LYS A 104 9.23 -4.87 0.40
CA LYS A 104 9.34 -4.60 -1.04
C LYS A 104 8.35 -3.55 -1.54
N SER A 105 7.10 -3.60 -1.09
CA SER A 105 6.07 -2.65 -1.52
C SER A 105 6.33 -1.26 -0.90
N PHE A 106 6.82 -1.20 0.34
CA PHE A 106 7.23 0.07 0.95
C PHE A 106 8.44 0.69 0.25
N GLN A 107 9.46 -0.09 -0.11
CA GLN A 107 10.56 0.40 -0.93
C GLN A 107 10.08 0.90 -2.30
N ALA A 108 9.11 0.22 -2.90
CA ALA A 108 8.52 0.67 -4.16
C ALA A 108 7.81 2.01 -3.99
N PHE A 109 7.05 2.18 -2.92
CA PHE A 109 6.42 3.45 -2.55
C PHE A 109 7.45 4.58 -2.40
N LEU A 110 8.53 4.37 -1.63
CA LEU A 110 9.57 5.41 -1.43
C LEU A 110 10.18 5.87 -2.76
N ARG A 111 10.52 4.94 -3.65
CA ARG A 111 11.06 5.26 -4.98
C ARG A 111 10.09 6.06 -5.86
N LEU A 112 8.79 6.00 -5.59
CA LEU A 112 7.79 6.80 -6.28
C LEU A 112 7.65 8.20 -5.68
N MET A 113 7.87 8.35 -4.37
CA MET A 113 7.83 9.63 -3.67
C MET A 113 9.08 10.48 -3.90
N GLU A 114 10.19 9.88 -4.34
CA GLU A 114 11.44 10.57 -4.69
C GLU A 114 11.44 11.15 -6.12
N LYS A 115 10.32 11.08 -6.85
CA LYS A 115 10.17 11.56 -8.23
C LYS A 115 9.43 12.87 -8.31
#